data_AF-A0A8H2JN56-F1
#
_entry.id   AF-A0A8H2JN56-F1
#
_cell.length_a   1.000
_cell.length_b   1.000
_cell.length_c   1.000
_cell.angle_alpha   90.00
_cell.angle_beta   90.00
_cell.angle_gamma   90.00
#
_symmetry.space_group_name_H-M   'P 1'
#
loop_
_entity.id
_entity.type
_entity.pdbx_description
1 polymer ?
#
loop_
_entity_poly.entity_id
_entity_poly.type
_entity_poly.pdbx_seq_one_letter_code
_entity_poly.pdbx_strand_id
1 'polypeptide(L)'
;MALLADEESRIIEMAWEDRTPFEAIAQQFQLQEPEVIKFMRSRLKPRSFRVWRERVSGRTTKHVKLRGDDVTRGYCPTQYKHR
;
A
#
# COMPACT_ATOMS: atom_id res chain seq x y z
N MET A 1 18.41 2.82 14.71
CA MET A 1 17.06 2.46 15.17
C MET A 1 16.84 1.01 14.82
N ALA A 2 16.84 0.12 15.81
CA ALA A 2 16.58 -1.30 15.58
C ALA A 2 15.06 -1.47 15.57
N LEU A 3 14.51 -1.83 14.41
CA LEU A 3 13.12 -2.26 14.32
C LEU A 3 13.00 -3.61 15.02
N LEU A 4 12.00 -3.77 15.87
CA LEU A 4 11.67 -5.10 16.38
C LEU A 4 11.16 -5.97 15.22
N ALA A 5 11.41 -7.29 15.28
CA ALA A 5 10.95 -8.23 14.25
C ALA A 5 9.43 -8.17 13.98
N ASP A 6 8.67 -7.77 15.00
CA ASP A 6 7.22 -7.53 14.92
C ASP A 6 6.88 -6.30 14.05
N GLU A 7 7.64 -5.22 14.19
CA GLU A 7 7.48 -4.00 13.38
C GLU A 7 7.84 -4.27 11.92
N GLU A 8 8.89 -5.06 11.67
CA GLU A 8 9.27 -5.46 10.31
C GLU A 8 8.15 -6.23 9.61
N SER A 9 7.56 -7.20 10.32
CA SER A 9 6.42 -7.99 9.81
C SER A 9 5.22 -7.08 9.53
N ARG A 10 4.94 -6.14 10.43
CA ARG A 10 3.84 -5.19 10.30
C ARG A 10 4.01 -4.23 9.11
N ILE A 11 5.22 -3.73 8.88
CA ILE A 11 5.53 -2.89 7.71
C ILE A 11 5.33 -3.68 6.42
N ILE A 12 5.75 -4.95 6.37
CA ILE A 12 5.56 -5.81 5.19
C ILE A 12 4.07 -6.04 4.93
N GLU A 13 3.27 -6.36 5.96
CA GLU A 13 1.81 -6.51 5.84
C GLU A 13 1.16 -5.25 5.29
N MET A 14 1.43 -4.09 5.91
CA MET A 14 0.87 -2.80 5.51
C MET A 14 1.31 -2.40 4.10
N ALA A 15 2.54 -2.71 3.71
CA ALA A 15 3.03 -2.41 2.36
C ALA A 15 2.43 -3.33 1.28
N TRP A 16 2.02 -4.56 1.63
CA TRP A 16 1.30 -5.48 0.74
C TRP A 16 -0.19 -5.18 0.64
N GLU A 17 -0.78 -4.50 1.64
CA GLU A 17 -2.18 -4.15 1.63
C GLU A 17 -2.49 -3.01 0.65
N ASP A 18 -3.33 -3.34 -0.33
CA ASP A 18 -3.71 -2.48 -1.43
C ASP A 18 -4.43 -1.19 -1.02
N ARG A 19 -4.98 -1.14 0.19
CA ARG A 19 -5.73 -0.01 0.75
C ARG A 19 -4.92 0.86 1.71
N THR A 20 -3.69 0.48 2.02
CA THR A 20 -2.86 1.19 2.99
C THR A 20 -1.97 2.21 2.26
N PRO A 21 -2.23 3.52 2.43
CA PRO A 21 -1.43 4.55 1.79
C PRO A 21 -0.03 4.57 2.42
N PHE A 22 0.98 4.99 1.65
CA PHE A 22 2.32 5.18 2.19
C PHE A 22 2.35 6.23 3.30
N GLU A 23 1.42 7.19 3.28
CA GLU A 23 1.23 8.17 4.35
C GLU A 23 0.89 7.52 5.70
N ALA A 24 0.09 6.45 5.74
CA ALA A 24 -0.23 5.75 6.99
C ALA A 24 1.01 5.05 7.56
N ILE A 25 1.83 4.44 6.70
CA ILE A 25 3.10 3.82 7.09
C ILE A 25 4.08 4.89 7.59
N ALA A 26 4.11 6.07 6.94
CA ALA A 26 4.93 7.19 7.37
C ALA A 26 4.48 7.78 8.70
N GLN A 27 3.18 7.84 8.99
CA GLN A 27 2.68 8.30 10.29
C GLN A 27 3.02 7.33 11.42
N GLN A 28 2.91 6.02 11.17
CA GLN A 28 3.06 5.00 12.20
C GLN A 28 4.52 4.58 12.45
N PHE A 29 5.34 4.54 11.41
CA PHE A 29 6.73 4.06 11.48
C PHE A 29 7.76 5.13 11.09
N GLN A 30 7.33 6.36 10.80
CA GLN A 30 8.19 7.45 10.29
C GLN A 30 8.97 7.09 9.02
N LEU A 31 8.51 6.09 8.26
CA LEU A 31 9.13 5.65 7.01
C LEU A 31 8.43 6.28 5.80
N GLN A 32 9.17 7.11 5.07
CA GLN A 32 8.69 7.69 3.82
C GLN A 32 8.61 6.63 2.71
N GLU A 33 7.84 6.89 1.66
CA GLU A 33 7.73 5.99 0.50
C GLU A 33 9.07 5.45 -0.03
N PRO A 34 10.11 6.28 -0.29
CA PRO A 34 11.40 5.77 -0.77
C PRO A 34 12.09 4.85 0.24
N GLU A 35 11.87 5.04 1.54
CA GLU A 35 12.44 4.22 2.60
C GLU A 35 11.71 2.87 2.69
N VAL A 36 10.38 2.87 2.58
CA VAL A 36 9.57 1.64 2.49
C VAL A 36 9.95 0.82 1.26
N ILE A 37 10.20 1.46 0.11
CA ILE A 37 10.65 0.76 -1.11
C ILE A 37 12.02 0.11 -0.88
N LYS A 38 12.98 0.83 -0.29
CA LYS A 38 14.31 0.28 0.05
C LYS A 38 14.19 -0.88 1.04
N PHE A 39 13.35 -0.72 2.07
CA PHE A 39 13.08 -1.73 3.07
C PHE A 39 12.50 -2.99 2.42
N MET A 40 11.43 -2.88 1.64
CA MET A 40 10.80 -4.00 0.93
C MET A 40 11.76 -4.69 -0.03
N ARG A 41 12.64 -3.94 -0.70
CA ARG A 41 13.68 -4.50 -1.58
C ARG A 41 14.70 -5.33 -0.81
N SER A 42 15.02 -4.97 0.42
CA SER A 42 15.97 -5.71 1.27
C SER A 42 15.36 -6.96 1.91
N ARG A 43 14.03 -6.98 2.11
CA ARG A 43 13.33 -8.07 2.81
C ARG A 43 12.68 -9.10 1.89
N LEU A 44 12.22 -8.68 0.71
CA LEU A 44 11.56 -9.59 -0.24
C LEU A 44 12.55 -10.20 -1.22
N LYS A 45 12.23 -11.42 -1.67
CA LYS A 45 12.90 -12.02 -2.82
C LYS A 45 12.69 -11.14 -4.06
N PRO A 46 13.67 -11.07 -4.99
CA PRO A 46 13.59 -10.20 -6.17
C PRO A 46 12.30 -10.39 -7.01
N ARG A 47 11.84 -11.64 -7.16
CA ARG A 47 10.60 -11.96 -7.88
C ARG A 47 9.36 -11.40 -7.16
N SER A 48 9.27 -11.54 -5.84
CA SER A 48 8.17 -11.02 -5.03
C SER A 48 8.17 -9.49 -5.01
N PHE A 49 9.36 -8.88 -4.92
CA PHE A 49 9.52 -7.43 -5.01
C PHE A 49 9.02 -6.88 -6.35
N ARG A 50 9.31 -7.57 -7.47
CA ARG A 50 8.83 -7.13 -8.80
C ARG A 50 7.31 -7.13 -8.88
N VAL A 51 6.64 -8.19 -8.40
CA VAL A 51 5.17 -8.28 -8.33
C VAL A 51 4.59 -7.18 -7.45
N TRP A 52 5.16 -6.97 -6.26
CA TRP A 52 4.75 -5.89 -5.37
C TRP A 52 4.93 -4.52 -6.04
N ARG A 53 6.06 -4.30 -6.73
CA ARG A 53 6.34 -3.03 -7.37
C ARG A 53 5.44 -2.78 -8.58
N GLU A 54 5.12 -3.78 -9.37
CA GLU A 54 4.11 -3.69 -10.44
C GLU A 54 2.74 -3.26 -9.88
N ARG A 55 2.32 -3.86 -8.75
CA ARG A 55 1.05 -3.52 -8.08
C ARG A 55 1.02 -2.09 -7.54
N VAL A 56 2.13 -1.64 -6.94
CA VAL A 56 2.21 -0.34 -6.28
C VAL A 56 2.59 0.80 -7.24
N SER A 57 3.26 0.51 -8.36
CA SER A 57 3.63 1.51 -9.38
C SER A 57 2.48 1.89 -10.31
N GLY A 58 1.54 0.98 -10.55
CA GLY A 58 0.45 1.18 -11.51
C GLY A 58 -0.77 1.92 -10.96
N ARG A 59 -0.76 2.35 -9.69
CA ARG A 59 -1.94 2.93 -9.04
C ARG A 59 -1.79 4.43 -8.83
N THR A 60 -2.36 5.21 -9.75
CA THR A 60 -2.64 6.64 -9.60
C THR A 60 -3.55 6.98 -8.42
N THR A 61 -4.25 6.00 -7.83
CA THR A 61 -5.14 6.18 -6.66
C THR A 61 -4.44 6.10 -5.30
N LYS A 62 -3.11 5.95 -5.25
CA LYS A 62 -2.35 5.79 -4.00
C LYS A 62 -2.05 7.12 -3.28
N HIS A 63 -2.29 8.25 -3.92
CA HIS A 63 -2.28 9.56 -3.26
C HIS A 63 -3.72 9.95 -2.93
N VAL A 64 -3.98 10.34 -1.69
CA VAL A 64 -5.30 10.84 -1.25
C VAL A 64 -5.78 11.99 -2.15
N LYS A 65 -4.85 12.79 -2.69
CA LYS A 65 -5.11 13.88 -3.64
C LYS A 65 -5.74 13.47 -4.98
N LEU A 66 -5.65 12.20 -5.39
CA LEU A 66 -6.20 11.71 -6.67
C LEU A 66 -7.48 10.87 -6.49
N ARG A 67 -7.97 10.74 -5.26
CA ARG A 67 -9.30 10.18 -4.99
C ARG A 67 -10.35 11.27 -5.22
N GLY A 68 -11.21 11.10 -6.21
CA GLY A 68 -12.45 11.87 -6.30
C GLY A 68 -13.46 11.44 -5.22
N ASP A 69 -14.25 12.37 -4.71
CA ASP A 69 -15.31 12.14 -3.70
C ASP A 69 -16.31 11.02 -4.06
N ASP A 70 -16.45 10.70 -5.35
CA ASP A 70 -17.31 9.62 -5.85
C ASP A 70 -16.86 8.20 -5.47
N VAL A 71 -15.60 8.02 -5.04
CA VAL A 71 -15.05 6.71 -4.62
C VAL A 71 -15.28 6.49 -3.12
N THR A 72 -16.45 6.88 -2.63
CA THR A 72 -16.99 6.52 -1.30
C THR A 72 -17.96 5.32 -1.41
N ARG A 73 -18.12 4.74 -2.61
CA ARG A 73 -19.07 3.66 -2.84
C ARG A 73 -18.41 2.32 -2.49
N GLY A 74 -18.92 1.66 -1.44
CA GLY A 74 -18.53 0.29 -1.06
C GLY A 74 -18.97 -0.79 -2.06
N TYR A 75 -19.62 -0.41 -3.16
CA TYR A 75 -20.22 -1.30 -4.15
C TYR A 75 -20.21 -0.69 -5.55
N CYS A 76 -20.13 -1.56 -6.57
CA CYS A 76 -20.12 -1.16 -7.97
C CYS A 76 -21.51 -0.63 -8.41
N PRO A 77 -21.60 0.44 -9.22
CA PRO A 77 -22.89 0.98 -9.69
C PRO A 77 -23.77 -0.03 -10.42
N THR A 78 -23.17 -1.04 -11.06
CA THR A 78 -23.87 -2.11 -11.79
C THR A 78 -24.15 -3.36 -10.93
N GLN A 79 -23.79 -3.35 -9.64
CA GLN A 79 -23.86 -4.51 -8.75
C GLN A 79 -25.30 -4.95 -8.49
N TYR A 80 -26.23 -4.01 -8.38
CA TYR A 80 -27.64 -4.32 -8.20
C TYR A 80 -28.35 -4.24 -9.54
N LYS A 81 -28.60 -5.39 -10.15
CA LYS A 81 -29.58 -5.47 -11.24
C LYS A 81 -30.94 -5.17 -10.61
N HIS A 82 -31.57 -4.06 -11.01
CA HIS A 82 -32.97 -3.86 -10.71
C HIS A 82 -33.75 -5.01 -11.35
N ARG A 83 -34.55 -5.69 -10.51
CA ARG A 83 -35.33 -6.86 -10.84
C ARG A 83 -36.51 -6.49 -11.73
#